data_AF-A0A4Y2PYV6-F1
#
_entry.id   AF-A0A4Y2PYV6-F1
#
_cell.length_a   1.000
_cell.length_b   1.000
_cell.length_c   1.000
_cell.angle_alpha   90.00
_cell.angle_beta   90.00
_cell.angle_gamma   90.00
#
_symmetry.space_group_name_H-M   'P 1'
#
loop_
_entity.id
_entity.type
_entity.pdbx_description
1 polymer ?
#
loop_
_entity_poly.entity_id
_entity_poly.type
_entity_poly.pdbx_seq_one_letter_code
_entity_poly.pdbx_strand_id
1 'polypeptide(L)'
;MKWLEELEWLAYSEEKSGSFCKYCVIFSHSKNVGKGAHQITGALVTQAFSNLKKAKEMFRKHENFTYHKKSVLNAENTKSIFTKKTESVINQVNAQRRLDIEKNRKRLTPIIQTIRFCGRQQIAVRGHRESGRIFGLEESEKSDGNFRSLLGY
;
A
#
# COMPACT_ATOMS: atom_id res chain seq x y z
N MET A 1 -13.75 10.44 -27.59
CA MET A 1 -12.89 10.66 -26.41
C MET A 1 -11.50 10.03 -26.63
N LYS A 2 -10.77 10.47 -27.66
CA LYS A 2 -9.52 9.81 -28.09
C LYS A 2 -8.38 9.93 -27.06
N TRP A 3 -8.39 11.00 -26.26
CA TRP A 3 -7.34 11.26 -25.27
C TRP A 3 -7.31 10.28 -24.10
N LEU A 4 -8.44 9.68 -23.73
CA LEU A 4 -8.48 8.66 -22.67
C LEU A 4 -7.82 7.35 -23.12
N GLU A 5 -7.79 7.09 -24.43
CA GLU A 5 -7.11 5.94 -25.02
C GLU A 5 -5.62 6.26 -25.28
N GLU A 6 -5.32 7.49 -25.69
CA GLU A 6 -3.95 7.94 -25.99
C GLU A 6 -3.09 8.20 -24.74
N LEU A 7 -3.69 8.74 -23.67
CA LEU A 7 -2.99 9.13 -22.45
C LEU A 7 -3.29 8.12 -21.34
N GLU A 8 -2.40 7.14 -21.16
CA GLU A 8 -2.59 6.08 -20.17
C GLU A 8 -2.84 6.63 -18.75
N TRP A 9 -2.25 7.78 -18.40
CA TRP A 9 -2.41 8.39 -17.08
C TRP A 9 -3.75 9.10 -16.86
N LEU A 10 -4.52 9.37 -17.91
CA LEU A 10 -5.76 10.13 -17.85
C LEU A 10 -6.94 9.21 -17.50
N ALA A 11 -7.77 9.64 -16.55
CA ALA A 11 -9.01 8.97 -16.17
C ALA A 11 -10.15 9.99 -16.10
N TYR A 12 -11.38 9.55 -16.36
CA TYR A 12 -12.57 10.39 -16.21
C TYR A 12 -13.39 9.94 -14.99
N SER A 13 -13.91 10.89 -14.23
CA SER A 13 -14.85 10.65 -13.13
C SER A 13 -16.21 11.19 -13.53
N GLU A 14 -17.21 10.32 -13.63
CA GLU A 14 -18.60 10.73 -13.88
C GLU A 14 -19.15 11.55 -12.71
N GLU A 15 -18.91 11.11 -11.48
CA GLU A 15 -19.33 11.80 -10.25
C GLU A 15 -18.85 13.25 -10.19
N LYS A 16 -17.60 13.51 -10.62
CA LYS A 16 -17.03 14.87 -10.66
C LYS A 16 -17.12 15.52 -12.03
N SER A 17 -17.74 14.85 -13.00
CA SER A 17 -17.91 15.29 -14.39
C SER A 17 -16.63 15.87 -15.01
N GLY A 18 -15.49 15.20 -14.80
CA GLY A 18 -14.21 15.71 -15.28
C GLY A 18 -13.06 14.73 -15.17
N SER A 19 -11.94 15.11 -15.78
CA SER A 19 -10.74 14.29 -15.89
C SER A 19 -9.77 14.48 -14.72
N PHE A 20 -9.03 13.42 -14.44
CA PHE A 20 -7.97 13.32 -13.46
C PHE A 20 -6.76 12.58 -14.01
N CYS A 21 -5.61 12.77 -13.38
CA CYS A 21 -4.42 11.95 -13.59
C CYS A 21 -4.35 10.88 -12.51
N LYS A 22 -4.48 9.60 -12.89
CA LYS A 22 -4.50 8.46 -11.97
C LYS A 22 -3.27 8.40 -11.07
N TYR A 23 -2.10 8.74 -11.63
CA TYR A 23 -0.84 8.71 -10.89
C TYR A 23 -0.71 9.89 -9.93
N CYS A 24 -1.00 11.11 -10.38
CA CYS A 24 -0.89 12.29 -9.51
C CYS A 24 -1.92 12.26 -8.38
N VAL A 25 -3.12 11.74 -8.64
CA VAL A 25 -4.15 11.50 -7.62
C VAL A 25 -3.72 10.45 -6.60
N ILE A 26 -2.73 9.60 -6.85
CA ILE A 26 -2.24 8.58 -5.89
C ILE A 26 -0.89 8.97 -5.25
N PHE A 27 -0.05 9.74 -5.94
CA PHE A 27 1.33 9.99 -5.52
C PHE A 27 1.69 11.46 -5.34
N SER A 28 0.75 12.40 -5.56
CA SER A 28 0.97 13.85 -5.46
C SER A 28 -0.28 14.63 -5.01
N HIS A 29 -1.04 14.10 -4.04
CA HIS A 29 -2.28 14.74 -3.56
C HIS A 29 -2.08 16.05 -2.77
N SER A 30 -0.84 16.42 -2.44
CA SER A 30 -0.58 17.65 -1.69
C SER A 30 -0.85 18.86 -2.57
N LYS A 31 -1.62 19.83 -2.05
CA LYS A 31 -1.93 21.09 -2.76
C LYS A 31 -0.69 21.83 -3.22
N ASN A 32 0.41 21.72 -2.47
CA ASN A 32 1.69 22.30 -2.82
C ASN A 32 2.72 21.19 -3.05
N VAL A 33 3.43 21.26 -4.17
CA VAL A 33 4.46 20.31 -4.63
C VAL A 33 5.68 21.06 -5.18
N GLY A 34 6.72 20.30 -5.54
CA GLY A 34 7.99 20.86 -6.03
C GLY A 34 8.91 21.33 -4.92
N LYS A 35 10.15 21.69 -5.28
CA LYS A 35 11.15 22.21 -4.34
C LYS A 35 10.62 23.52 -3.75
N GLY A 36 10.57 23.63 -2.42
CA GLY A 36 10.03 24.80 -1.73
C GLY A 36 8.50 24.94 -1.78
N ALA A 37 7.76 23.91 -2.22
CA ALA A 37 6.29 23.92 -2.26
C ALA A 37 5.69 25.02 -3.16
N HIS A 38 6.43 25.47 -4.17
CA HIS A 38 6.02 26.58 -5.06
C HIS A 38 5.04 26.19 -6.18
N GLN A 39 4.82 24.90 -6.44
CA GLN A 39 3.90 24.45 -7.47
C GLN A 39 2.58 24.02 -6.84
N ILE A 40 1.46 24.52 -7.35
CA ILE A 40 0.13 24.20 -6.84
C ILE A 40 -0.49 23.07 -7.68
N THR A 41 -0.89 21.98 -7.03
CA THR A 41 -1.69 20.92 -7.68
C THR A 41 -3.16 21.33 -7.68
N GLY A 42 -3.68 21.58 -8.88
CA GLY A 42 -5.08 21.96 -9.10
C GLY A 42 -5.77 20.97 -10.03
N ALA A 43 -6.06 21.45 -11.24
CA ALA A 43 -6.66 20.66 -12.30
C ALA A 43 -5.93 19.34 -12.54
N LEU A 44 -6.71 18.26 -12.71
CA LEU A 44 -6.30 16.86 -12.89
C LEU A 44 -5.79 16.16 -11.64
N VAL A 45 -5.62 16.83 -10.50
CA VAL A 45 -5.07 16.23 -9.28
C VAL A 45 -6.04 16.38 -8.11
N THR A 46 -6.19 17.60 -7.61
CA THR A 46 -7.10 17.91 -6.49
C THR A 46 -8.48 18.32 -7.00
N GLN A 47 -8.57 18.75 -8.26
CA GLN A 47 -9.80 19.21 -8.90
C GLN A 47 -9.98 18.55 -10.26
N ALA A 48 -11.22 18.15 -10.56
CA ALA A 48 -11.58 17.60 -11.85
C ALA A 48 -11.40 18.65 -12.95
N PHE A 49 -10.84 18.25 -14.08
CA PHE A 49 -10.71 19.13 -15.24
C PHE A 49 -11.77 18.80 -16.29
N SER A 50 -12.66 19.75 -16.58
CA SER A 50 -13.80 19.56 -17.51
C SER A 50 -13.75 20.45 -18.76
N ASN A 51 -12.79 21.38 -18.86
CA ASN A 51 -12.72 22.30 -20.00
C ASN A 51 -12.12 21.63 -21.25
N LEU A 52 -12.97 21.02 -22.07
CA LEU A 52 -12.58 20.32 -23.28
C LEU A 52 -11.91 21.21 -24.34
N LYS A 53 -12.24 22.52 -24.38
CA LYS A 53 -11.62 23.47 -25.33
C LYS A 53 -10.12 23.64 -25.07
N LYS A 54 -9.71 23.57 -23.79
CA LYS A 54 -8.31 23.68 -23.37
C LYS A 54 -7.65 22.35 -23.01
N ALA A 55 -8.32 21.22 -23.28
CA ALA A 55 -7.84 19.91 -22.85
C ALA A 55 -6.46 19.56 -23.41
N LYS A 56 -6.23 19.74 -24.72
CA LYS A 56 -4.92 19.44 -25.34
C LYS A 56 -3.78 20.24 -24.71
N GLU A 57 -3.98 21.54 -24.49
CA GLU A 57 -3.00 22.43 -23.86
C GLU A 57 -2.74 22.01 -22.41
N MET A 58 -3.81 21.78 -21.65
CA MET A 58 -3.73 21.38 -20.25
C MET A 58 -3.04 20.02 -20.08
N PHE A 59 -3.33 19.03 -20.92
CA PHE A 59 -2.73 17.71 -20.83
C PHE A 59 -1.24 17.74 -21.15
N ARG A 60 -0.84 18.45 -22.22
CA ARG A 60 0.58 18.67 -22.55
C ARG A 60 1.32 19.41 -21.44
N LYS A 61 0.70 20.43 -20.85
CA LYS A 61 1.28 21.14 -19.71
C LYS A 61 1.41 20.23 -18.50
N HIS A 62 0.40 19.43 -18.21
CA HIS A 62 0.36 18.53 -17.06
C HIS A 62 1.46 17.46 -17.12
N GLU A 63 1.58 16.80 -18.26
CA GLU A 63 2.56 15.75 -18.52
C GLU A 63 4.01 16.25 -18.33
N ASN A 64 4.24 17.53 -18.58
CA ASN A 64 5.56 18.16 -18.43
C ASN A 64 5.88 18.60 -17.00
N PHE A 65 4.93 18.57 -16.07
CA PHE A 65 5.24 18.92 -14.68
C PHE A 65 6.15 17.87 -14.03
N THR A 66 7.05 18.35 -13.17
CA THR A 66 8.01 17.49 -12.45
C THR A 66 7.31 16.53 -11.49
N TYR A 67 6.24 16.97 -10.82
CA TYR A 67 5.44 16.10 -9.95
C TYR A 67 4.71 15.01 -10.72
N HIS A 68 4.29 15.27 -11.96
CA HIS A 68 3.67 14.27 -12.81
C HIS A 68 4.67 13.16 -13.15
N LYS A 69 5.83 13.54 -13.70
CA LYS A 69 6.90 12.59 -14.03
C LYS A 69 7.33 11.76 -12.81
N LYS A 70 7.44 12.39 -11.64
CA LYS A 70 7.73 11.69 -10.38
C LYS A 70 6.61 10.73 -9.97
N SER A 71 5.35 11.12 -10.17
CA SER A 71 4.19 10.26 -9.86
C SER A 71 4.13 9.03 -10.77
N VAL A 72 4.42 9.20 -12.07
CA VAL A 72 4.52 8.10 -13.03
C VAL A 72 5.62 7.14 -12.61
N LEU A 73 6.83 7.65 -12.34
CA LEU A 73 7.96 6.83 -11.89
C LEU A 73 7.64 6.08 -10.58
N ASN A 74 6.99 6.73 -9.62
CA ASN A 74 6.56 6.09 -8.37
C ASN A 74 5.54 4.96 -8.62
N ALA A 75 4.61 5.17 -9.55
CA ALA A 75 3.64 4.15 -9.93
C ALA A 75 4.32 2.93 -10.58
N GLU A 76 5.25 3.16 -11.51
CA GLU A 76 6.02 2.10 -12.17
C GLU A 76 6.88 1.32 -11.17
N ASN A 77 7.58 2.01 -10.27
CA ASN A 77 8.37 1.37 -9.22
C ASN A 77 7.48 0.55 -8.28
N THR A 78 6.33 1.09 -7.88
CA THR A 78 5.38 0.38 -7.03
C THR A 78 4.83 -0.87 -7.73
N LYS A 79 4.51 -0.78 -9.02
CA LYS A 79 4.07 -1.92 -9.84
C LYS A 79 5.15 -2.99 -9.95
N SER A 80 6.41 -2.60 -10.15
CA SER A 80 7.55 -3.53 -10.23
C SER A 80 7.81 -4.24 -8.90
N ILE A 81 7.69 -3.53 -7.77
CA ILE A 81 7.80 -4.12 -6.43
C ILE A 81 6.65 -5.09 -6.16
N PHE A 82 5.41 -4.67 -6.48
CA PHE A 82 4.23 -5.50 -6.27
C PHE A 82 4.25 -6.80 -7.11
N THR A 83 4.71 -6.70 -8.36
CA THR A 83 4.87 -7.86 -9.27
C THR A 83 6.13 -8.68 -8.99
N LYS A 84 6.87 -8.38 -7.91
CA LYS A 84 8.11 -9.04 -7.49
C LYS A 84 9.23 -9.04 -8.55
N LYS A 85 9.19 -8.09 -9.50
CA LYS A 85 10.26 -7.90 -10.49
C LYS A 85 11.48 -7.22 -9.89
N THR A 86 11.28 -6.40 -8.85
CA THR A 86 12.35 -5.64 -8.19
C THR A 86 12.08 -5.55 -6.70
N GLU A 87 13.11 -5.64 -5.87
CA GLU A 87 12.99 -5.38 -4.43
C GLU A 87 12.88 -3.87 -4.15
N SER A 88 12.26 -3.49 -3.03
CA SER A 88 12.27 -2.08 -2.61
C SER A 88 13.69 -1.61 -2.28
N VAL A 89 14.00 -0.34 -2.54
CA VAL A 89 15.34 0.23 -2.28
C VAL A 89 15.81 -0.02 -0.84
N ILE A 90 14.90 0.10 0.13
CA ILE A 90 15.22 -0.14 1.54
C ILE A 90 15.67 -1.60 1.77
N ASN A 91 15.02 -2.57 1.12
CA ASN A 91 15.40 -3.97 1.25
C ASN A 91 16.68 -4.31 0.48
N GLN A 92 16.96 -3.61 -0.62
CA GLN A 92 18.23 -3.74 -1.35
C GLN A 92 19.41 -3.25 -0.51
N VAL A 93 19.24 -2.14 0.21
CA VAL A 93 20.30 -1.55 1.05
C VAL A 93 20.40 -2.26 2.42
N ASN A 94 19.28 -2.74 2.96
CA ASN A 94 19.23 -3.36 4.28
C ASN A 94 18.83 -4.84 4.19
N ALA A 95 19.85 -5.69 4.01
CA ALA A 95 19.68 -7.14 3.95
C ALA A 95 19.08 -7.72 5.24
N GLN A 96 19.40 -7.16 6.42
CA GLN A 96 18.84 -7.63 7.69
C GLN A 96 17.32 -7.44 7.73
N ARG A 97 16.84 -6.27 7.30
CA ARG A 97 15.40 -6.00 7.21
C ARG A 97 14.68 -7.00 6.31
N ARG A 98 15.31 -7.43 5.21
CA ARG A 98 14.75 -8.47 4.33
C ARG A 98 14.59 -9.80 5.08
N LEU A 99 15.62 -10.24 5.81
CA LEU A 99 15.56 -11.45 6.63
C LEU A 99 14.46 -11.36 7.69
N ASP A 100 14.32 -10.22 8.35
CA ASP A 100 13.29 -10.00 9.36
C ASP A 100 11.88 -10.05 8.75
N ILE A 101 11.68 -9.44 7.58
CA ILE A 101 10.40 -9.53 6.84
C ILE A 101 10.06 -10.98 6.50
N GLU A 102 11.04 -11.74 6.01
CA GLU A 102 10.82 -13.14 5.65
C GLU A 102 10.49 -13.99 6.88
N LYS A 103 11.25 -13.82 7.97
CA LYS A 103 11.01 -14.48 9.26
C LYS A 103 9.63 -14.15 9.82
N ASN A 104 9.22 -12.88 9.76
CA ASN A 104 7.91 -12.45 10.23
C ASN A 104 6.78 -12.99 9.36
N ARG A 105 6.95 -13.04 8.03
CA ARG A 105 5.96 -13.67 7.12
C ARG A 105 5.79 -15.16 7.42
N LYS A 106 6.89 -15.88 7.64
CA LYS A 106 6.86 -17.30 8.04
C LYS A 106 6.13 -17.50 9.38
N ARG A 107 6.28 -16.58 10.34
CA ARG A 107 5.57 -16.59 11.63
C ARG A 107 4.08 -16.25 11.54
N LEU A 108 3.66 -15.43 10.57
CA LEU A 108 2.24 -15.10 10.39
C LEU A 108 1.40 -16.30 9.95
N THR A 109 1.97 -17.23 9.18
CA THR A 109 1.28 -18.43 8.72
C THR A 109 0.69 -19.27 9.87
N PRO A 110 1.48 -19.76 10.85
CA PRO A 110 0.95 -20.54 11.96
C PRO A 110 -0.01 -19.72 12.83
N ILE A 111 0.25 -18.42 13.07
CA ILE A 111 -0.69 -17.54 13.80
C ILE A 111 -2.08 -17.54 13.17
N ILE A 112 -2.16 -17.33 11.85
CA ILE A 112 -3.44 -17.30 11.14
C ILE A 112 -4.08 -18.70 11.12
N GLN A 113 -3.28 -19.75 10.94
CA GLN A 113 -3.76 -21.13 10.95
C GLN A 113 -4.35 -21.51 12.32
N THR A 114 -3.71 -21.14 13.42
CA THR A 114 -4.19 -21.38 14.78
C THR A 114 -5.50 -20.64 15.04
N ILE A 115 -5.61 -19.37 14.66
CA ILE A 115 -6.88 -18.62 14.78
C ILE A 115 -7.99 -19.30 13.98
N ARG A 116 -7.69 -19.71 12.75
CA ARG A 116 -8.65 -20.41 11.88
C ARG A 116 -9.05 -21.76 12.45
N PHE A 117 -8.11 -22.51 13.04
CA PHE A 117 -8.36 -23.78 13.71
C PHE A 117 -9.30 -23.58 14.90
N CYS A 118 -8.98 -22.65 15.80
CA CYS A 118 -9.84 -22.35 16.95
C CYS A 118 -11.25 -21.96 16.52
N GLY A 119 -11.37 -21.10 15.52
CA GLY A 119 -12.67 -20.70 14.97
C GLY A 119 -13.48 -21.86 14.36
N ARG A 120 -12.81 -22.79 13.67
CA ARG A 120 -13.46 -23.98 13.09
C ARG A 120 -13.92 -24.99 14.12
N GLN A 121 -13.13 -25.19 15.16
CA GLN A 121 -13.44 -26.11 16.26
C GLN A 121 -14.38 -25.48 17.31
N GLN A 122 -14.77 -24.21 17.12
CA GLN A 122 -15.57 -23.45 18.08
C GLN A 122 -14.95 -23.39 19.48
N ILE A 123 -13.62 -23.48 19.56
CA ILE A 123 -12.89 -23.36 20.82
C ILE A 123 -12.42 -21.92 21.02
N ALA A 124 -12.44 -21.47 22.27
CA ALA A 124 -11.99 -20.14 22.61
C ALA A 124 -10.50 -19.96 22.25
N VAL A 125 -10.17 -18.84 21.60
CA VAL A 125 -8.77 -18.45 21.34
C VAL A 125 -8.06 -18.16 22.66
N ARG A 126 -8.79 -17.55 23.61
CA ARG A 126 -8.25 -17.04 24.87
C ARG A 126 -8.39 -18.01 26.03
N GLY A 127 -7.42 -17.95 26.95
CA GLY A 127 -7.42 -18.67 28.23
C GLY A 127 -7.80 -17.79 29.42
N HIS A 128 -7.75 -18.35 30.62
CA HIS A 128 -8.03 -17.61 31.87
C HIS A 128 -6.92 -16.61 32.21
N ARG A 129 -5.66 -16.92 31.83
CA ARG A 129 -4.51 -16.02 31.93
C ARG A 129 -3.70 -16.12 30.64
N GLU A 130 -3.30 -14.98 30.06
CA GLU A 130 -2.54 -14.92 28.80
C GLU A 130 -1.19 -14.19 28.95
N SER A 131 -0.72 -14.05 30.18
CA SER A 131 0.49 -13.31 30.56
C SER A 131 1.69 -14.25 30.69
N GLY A 132 2.86 -13.82 30.22
CA GLY A 132 4.12 -14.59 30.34
C GLY A 132 4.78 -14.88 28.99
N ARG A 133 5.95 -15.51 29.01
CA ARG A 133 6.69 -15.88 27.80
C ARG A 133 6.00 -17.07 27.12
N ILE A 134 5.79 -16.97 25.80
CA ILE A 134 5.23 -18.08 24.98
C ILE A 134 6.25 -19.22 24.84
N PHE A 135 7.54 -18.89 24.88
CA PHE A 135 8.64 -19.84 24.81
C PHE A 135 9.24 -20.02 26.22
N GLY A 136 8.67 -20.96 26.98
CA GLY A 136 9.21 -21.47 28.22
C GLY A 136 9.05 -22.99 28.23
N LEU A 137 10.05 -23.72 28.74
CA LEU A 137 10.03 -25.18 28.84
C LEU A 137 9.10 -25.71 29.94
N GLU A 138 8.45 -24.81 30.68
CA GLU A 138 7.55 -25.14 31.77
C GLU A 138 6.11 -25.00 31.28
N GLU A 139 5.40 -26.12 31.20
CA GLU A 139 3.95 -26.10 31.08
C GLU A 139 3.39 -25.33 32.27
N SER A 140 2.64 -24.25 32.00
CA SER A 140 2.00 -23.51 33.07
C SER A 140 0.96 -24.41 33.75
N GLU A 141 0.96 -24.46 35.08
CA GLU A 141 -0.06 -25.14 35.89
C GLU A 141 -1.51 -24.63 35.61
N LYS A 142 -1.64 -23.51 34.89
CA LYS A 142 -2.90 -22.87 34.50
C LYS A 142 -3.05 -22.82 32.99
N SER A 143 -4.30 -22.87 32.51
CA SER A 143 -4.67 -22.71 31.10
C SER A 143 -4.17 -21.36 30.54
N ASP A 144 -3.09 -21.43 29.76
CA ASP A 144 -2.47 -20.27 29.07
C ASP A 144 -3.24 -19.87 27.79
N GLY A 145 -4.37 -20.54 27.51
CA GLY A 145 -5.24 -20.30 26.35
C GLY A 145 -4.83 -21.08 25.10
N ASN A 146 -5.84 -21.61 24.39
CA ASN A 146 -5.63 -22.52 23.25
C ASN A 146 -4.73 -21.92 22.16
N PHE A 147 -4.82 -20.61 21.91
CA PHE A 147 -3.97 -19.95 20.93
C PHE A 147 -2.49 -19.94 21.32
N ARG A 148 -2.16 -19.70 22.60
CA ARG A 148 -0.78 -19.69 23.08
C ARG A 148 -0.21 -21.10 23.12
N SER A 149 -0.98 -22.07 23.61
CA SER A 149 -0.59 -23.49 23.63
C SER A 149 -0.30 -24.03 22.23
N LEU A 150 -1.16 -23.72 21.25
CA LEU A 150 -0.99 -24.19 19.87
C LEU A 150 0.13 -23.47 19.08
N LEU A 151 0.65 -22.35 19.58
CA LEU A 151 1.80 -21.65 18.97
C LEU A 151 3.15 -21.99 19.65
N GLY A 152 3.10 -22.60 20.83
CA GLY A 152 4.29 -23.06 21.55
C GLY A 152 4.83 -24.41 21.06
N TYR A 153 4.01 -25.19 20.35
CA TYR A 153 4.38 -26.38 19.58
C TYR A 153 4.74 -26.04 18.14
#